data_AF-A0A4V6X6T5-F1
#
_entry.id   AF-A0A4V6X6T5-F1
#
_cell.length_a   1.000
_cell.length_b   1.000
_cell.length_c   1.000
_cell.angle_alpha   90.00
_cell.angle_beta   90.00
_cell.angle_gamma   90.00
#
_symmetry.space_group_name_H-M   'P 1'
#
loop_
_entity.id
_entity.type
_entity.pdbx_description
1 polymer ?
#
loop_
_entity_poly.entity_id
_entity_poly.type
_entity_poly.pdbx_seq_one_letter_code
_entity_poly.pdbx_strand_id
1 'polypeptide(L)'
;KAIAVGILASFFFAFTFVLNRAMDLEGGSWIWSASLRYYFMVPMLLLIVMYRGNLKQLLQYMKNNPKEWLVWSIVGFGLFYAPLSFAGAFGPGWLVASTWQITIVAGILLTPFFAVDPLHKKLPTKELFMSGIILCGVVLMQVEHAS
;
A
#
# COMPACT_ATOMS: atom_id res chain seq x y z
N LYS A 1 9.37 -12.57 16.27
CA LYS A 1 8.94 -12.99 14.92
C LYS A 1 8.19 -11.89 14.18
N ALA A 2 7.09 -11.35 14.70
CA ALA A 2 6.32 -10.28 14.04
C ALA A 2 7.13 -9.00 13.74
N ILE A 3 7.98 -8.56 14.68
CA ILE A 3 8.84 -7.38 14.49
C ILE A 3 9.81 -7.56 13.32
N ALA A 4 10.48 -8.72 13.22
CA ALA A 4 11.41 -8.99 12.12
C ALA A 4 10.72 -9.01 10.75
N VAL A 5 9.52 -9.59 10.67
CA VAL A 5 8.71 -9.58 9.44
C VAL A 5 8.25 -8.15 9.11
N GLY A 6 7.90 -7.35 10.12
CA GLY A 6 7.58 -5.94 9.96
C GLY A 6 8.75 -5.13 9.41
N ILE A 7 9.96 -5.30 9.96
CA ILE A 7 11.18 -4.64 9.48
C ILE A 7 11.48 -5.05 8.04
N LEU A 8 11.41 -6.34 7.71
CA LEU A 8 11.57 -6.83 6.34
C LEU A 8 10.53 -6.23 5.40
N ALA A 9 9.25 -6.18 5.81
CA ALA A 9 8.19 -5.57 5.02
C ALA A 9 8.43 -4.08 4.79
N SER A 10 8.81 -3.32 5.82
CA SER A 10 9.16 -1.90 5.71
C SER A 10 10.38 -1.67 4.82
N PHE A 11 11.39 -2.54 4.88
CA PHE A 11 12.56 -2.49 4.01
C PHE A 11 12.17 -2.67 2.54
N PHE A 12 11.42 -3.73 2.21
CA PHE A 12 10.96 -3.97 0.85
C PHE A 12 10.04 -2.83 0.37
N PHE A 13 9.17 -2.33 1.24
CA PHE A 13 8.29 -1.20 0.94
C PHE A 13 9.09 0.05 0.55
N ALA A 14 10.09 0.43 1.35
CA ALA A 14 10.98 1.56 1.07
C ALA A 14 11.80 1.35 -0.21
N PHE A 15 12.34 0.14 -0.41
CA PHE A 15 13.12 -0.21 -1.60
C PHE A 15 12.31 -0.03 -2.90
N THR A 16 11.00 -0.26 -2.86
CA THR A 16 10.15 -0.07 -4.04
C THR A 16 10.05 1.39 -4.50
N PHE A 17 10.24 2.37 -3.61
CA PHE A 17 10.31 3.79 -3.99
C PHE A 17 11.64 4.15 -4.65
N VAL A 18 12.74 3.54 -4.20
CA VAL A 18 14.07 3.72 -4.80
C VAL A 18 14.07 3.16 -6.23
N LEU A 19 13.54 1.95 -6.44
CA LEU A 19 13.38 1.37 -7.77
C LEU A 19 12.45 2.19 -8.66
N ASN A 20 11.33 2.69 -8.12
CA ASN A 20 10.43 3.58 -8.87
C ASN A 20 11.17 4.83 -9.37
N ARG A 21 12.02 5.43 -8.52
CA ARG A 21 12.79 6.62 -8.91
C ARG A 21 13.86 6.29 -9.97
N ALA A 22 14.50 5.13 -9.87
CA ALA A 22 15.46 4.69 -10.89
C ALA A 22 14.79 4.52 -12.27
N MET A 23 13.61 3.91 -12.33
CA MET A 23 12.87 3.72 -13.58
C MET A 23 12.33 5.04 -14.17
N ASP A 24 11.94 5.99 -13.32
CA ASP A 24 11.48 7.32 -13.72
C ASP A 24 12.62 8.17 -14.33
N LEU A 25 13.83 8.08 -13.75
CA LEU A 25 15.02 8.77 -14.27
C LEU A 25 15.50 8.23 -15.63
N GLU A 26 15.19 6.97 -15.96
CA GLU A 26 15.48 6.36 -17.26
C GLU A 26 14.43 6.67 -18.34
N GLY A 27 13.40 7.49 -18.03
CA GLY A 27 12.35 7.87 -18.98
C GLY A 27 11.30 6.79 -19.21
N GLY A 28 11.19 5.80 -18.31
CA GLY A 28 10.19 4.75 -18.38
C GLY A 28 8.77 5.29 -18.25
N SER A 29 7.84 4.82 -19.08
CA SER A 29 6.42 5.18 -18.95
C SER A 29 5.87 4.74 -17.60
N TRP A 30 5.19 5.65 -16.89
CA TRP A 30 4.52 5.40 -15.60
C TRP A 30 3.61 4.16 -15.60
N ILE A 31 2.93 3.88 -16.73
CA ILE A 31 2.09 2.69 -16.93
C ILE A 31 2.90 1.40 -16.91
N TRP A 32 4.11 1.44 -17.46
CA TRP A 32 5.01 0.29 -17.49
C TRP A 32 5.58 0.00 -16.10
N SER A 33 6.02 1.03 -15.38
CA SER A 33 6.50 0.91 -14.00
C SER A 33 5.42 0.36 -13.06
N ALA A 34 4.17 0.81 -13.20
CA ALA A 34 3.04 0.30 -12.43
C ALA A 34 2.71 -1.16 -12.75
N SER A 35 2.68 -1.52 -14.04
CA SER A 35 2.37 -2.88 -14.49
C SER A 35 3.41 -3.90 -14.04
N LEU A 36 4.70 -3.55 -14.16
CA LEU A 36 5.81 -4.43 -13.83
C LEU A 36 5.80 -4.83 -12.34
N ARG A 37 5.43 -3.89 -11.44
CA ARG A 37 5.34 -4.18 -10.00
C ARG A 37 4.33 -5.28 -9.69
N TYR A 38 3.16 -5.23 -10.34
CA TYR A 38 2.15 -6.28 -10.19
C TYR A 38 2.59 -7.59 -10.81
N TYR A 39 3.22 -7.55 -11.99
CA TYR A 39 3.79 -8.75 -12.61
C TYR A 39 4.83 -9.45 -11.72
N PHE A 40 5.66 -8.71 -10.99
CA PHE A 40 6.59 -9.29 -10.01
C PHE A 40 5.90 -9.85 -8.76
N MET A 41 4.80 -9.22 -8.33
CA MET A 41 4.09 -9.62 -7.11
C MET A 41 3.22 -10.87 -7.32
N VAL A 42 2.66 -11.07 -8.52
CA VAL A 42 1.82 -12.21 -8.88
C VAL A 42 2.48 -13.58 -8.63
N PRO A 43 3.71 -13.89 -9.12
CA PRO A 43 4.34 -15.19 -8.90
C PRO A 43 4.67 -15.43 -7.43
N MET A 44 5.08 -14.40 -6.68
CA MET A 44 5.30 -14.53 -5.23
C MET A 44 4.00 -14.84 -4.49
N LEU A 45 2.90 -14.15 -4.79
CA LEU A 45 1.59 -14.43 -4.20
C LEU A 45 1.08 -15.82 -4.57
N LEU A 46 1.26 -16.24 -5.83
CA LEU A 46 0.90 -17.58 -6.29
C LEU A 46 1.62 -18.67 -5.50
N LEU A 47 2.94 -18.53 -5.28
CA LEU A 47 3.71 -19.46 -4.47
C LEU A 47 3.17 -19.56 -3.04
N ILE A 48 2.82 -18.43 -2.41
CA ILE A 48 2.27 -18.40 -1.06
C ILE A 48 0.90 -19.09 -1.00
N VAL A 49 0.02 -18.82 -1.97
CA VAL A 49 -1.32 -19.41 -2.02
C VAL A 49 -1.25 -20.92 -2.31
N MET A 50 -0.31 -21.34 -3.17
CA MET A 50 -0.04 -22.76 -3.42
C MET A 50 0.49 -23.47 -2.17
N TYR A 51 1.45 -22.88 -1.46
CA TYR A 51 1.97 -23.43 -0.21
C TYR A 51 0.88 -23.57 0.87
N ARG A 52 -0.08 -22.64 0.89
CA ARG A 52 -1.24 -22.69 1.80
C ARG A 52 -2.38 -23.62 1.34
N GLY A 53 -2.32 -24.19 0.13
CA GLY A 53 -3.34 -25.09 -0.42
C GLY A 53 -4.66 -24.43 -0.84
N ASN A 54 -4.79 -23.11 -0.73
CA ASN A 54 -6.05 -22.38 -0.94
C ASN A 54 -6.31 -22.01 -2.41
N LEU A 55 -5.48 -22.46 -3.34
CA LEU A 55 -5.56 -22.08 -4.75
C LEU A 55 -6.90 -22.48 -5.39
N LYS A 56 -7.39 -23.69 -5.07
CA LYS A 56 -8.66 -24.21 -5.62
C LYS A 56 -9.86 -23.41 -5.11
N GLN A 57 -9.87 -23.02 -3.84
CA GLN A 57 -10.91 -22.19 -3.24
C GLN A 57 -10.90 -20.77 -3.81
N LEU A 58 -9.71 -20.18 -4.00
CA LEU A 58 -9.55 -18.88 -4.66
C LEU A 58 -10.14 -18.90 -6.07
N LEU A 59 -9.78 -19.89 -6.88
CA LEU A 59 -10.28 -20.02 -8.26
C LEU A 59 -11.79 -20.28 -8.31
N GLN A 60 -12.32 -21.08 -7.38
CA GLN A 60 -13.77 -21.28 -7.27
C GLN A 60 -14.50 -19.98 -6.90
N TYR A 61 -13.97 -19.21 -5.95
CA TYR A 61 -14.56 -17.92 -5.57
C TYR A 61 -14.53 -16.91 -6.71
N MET A 62 -13.41 -16.82 -7.43
CA MET A 62 -13.28 -15.97 -8.62
C MET A 62 -14.28 -16.36 -9.71
N LYS A 63 -14.51 -17.66 -9.92
CA LYS A 63 -15.46 -18.16 -10.92
C LYS A 63 -16.91 -17.93 -10.52
N ASN A 64 -17.23 -18.05 -9.23
CA ASN A 64 -18.58 -17.90 -8.71
C ASN A 64 -19.00 -16.42 -8.58
N ASN A 65 -18.06 -15.50 -8.31
CA ASN A 65 -18.32 -14.08 -8.12
C ASN A 65 -17.48 -13.17 -9.04
N PRO A 66 -17.61 -13.30 -10.37
CA PRO A 66 -16.75 -12.57 -11.32
C PRO A 66 -16.96 -11.06 -11.26
N LYS A 67 -18.19 -10.59 -11.02
CA LYS A 67 -18.51 -9.15 -10.94
C LYS A 67 -17.86 -8.50 -9.72
N GLU A 68 -18.06 -9.08 -8.53
CA GLU A 68 -17.46 -8.57 -7.30
C GLU A 68 -15.94 -8.62 -7.37
N TRP A 69 -15.38 -9.73 -7.87
CA TRP A 69 -13.95 -9.86 -8.06
C TRP A 69 -13.39 -8.77 -8.98
N LEU A 70 -14.05 -8.50 -10.11
CA LEU A 70 -13.58 -7.49 -11.07
C LEU A 70 -13.71 -6.08 -10.49
N VAL A 71 -14.83 -5.73 -9.85
CA VAL A 71 -15.04 -4.41 -9.25
C VAL A 71 -14.00 -4.14 -8.17
N TRP A 72 -13.83 -5.06 -7.21
CA TRP A 72 -12.85 -4.88 -6.14
C TRP A 72 -11.40 -4.99 -6.63
N SER A 73 -11.14 -5.75 -7.70
CA SER A 73 -9.82 -5.73 -8.34
C SER A 73 -9.54 -4.39 -9.02
N ILE A 74 -10.51 -3.79 -9.71
CA ILE A 74 -10.32 -2.47 -10.33
C ILE A 74 -10.14 -1.38 -9.27
N VAL A 75 -10.90 -1.44 -8.17
CA VAL A 75 -10.73 -0.50 -7.06
C VAL A 75 -9.38 -0.70 -6.37
N GLY A 76 -9.03 -1.93 -5.99
CA GLY A 76 -7.79 -2.22 -5.27
C GLY A 76 -6.52 -2.05 -6.12
N PHE A 77 -6.55 -2.47 -7.38
CA PHE A 77 -5.39 -2.39 -8.26
C PHE A 77 -5.33 -1.08 -9.05
N GLY A 78 -6.47 -0.62 -9.57
CA GLY A 78 -6.57 0.57 -10.42
C GLY A 78 -6.64 1.87 -9.63
N LEU A 79 -7.66 2.02 -8.76
CA LEU A 79 -7.88 3.26 -7.99
C LEU A 79 -6.74 3.53 -7.00
N PHE A 80 -6.06 2.49 -6.51
CA PHE A 80 -4.92 2.66 -5.63
C PHE A 80 -3.65 3.08 -6.38
N TYR A 81 -3.35 2.47 -7.53
CA TYR A 81 -2.10 2.75 -8.24
C TYR A 81 -2.17 3.91 -9.21
N ALA A 82 -3.34 4.23 -9.77
CA ALA A 82 -3.44 5.37 -10.68
C ALA A 82 -3.03 6.69 -9.98
N PRO A 83 -3.53 7.02 -8.77
CA PRO A 83 -3.08 8.20 -8.03
C PRO A 83 -1.63 8.09 -7.54
N LEU A 84 -1.19 6.89 -7.13
CA LEU A 84 0.19 6.68 -6.66
C LEU A 84 1.21 6.87 -7.78
N SER A 85 0.91 6.37 -8.97
CA SER A 85 1.77 6.47 -10.15
C SER A 85 1.71 7.88 -10.74
N PHE A 86 0.53 8.52 -10.71
CA PHE A 86 0.38 9.94 -11.03
C PHE A 86 1.23 10.79 -10.08
N ALA A 87 1.11 10.64 -8.76
CA ALA A 87 1.91 11.39 -7.78
C ALA A 87 3.42 11.20 -7.98
N GLY A 88 3.87 10.01 -8.37
CA GLY A 88 5.27 9.73 -8.72
C GLY A 88 5.80 10.52 -9.93
N ALA A 89 4.92 10.98 -10.83
CA ALA A 89 5.30 11.79 -11.99
C ALA A 89 5.37 13.30 -11.68
N PHE A 90 4.68 13.78 -10.63
CA PHE A 90 4.61 15.21 -10.27
C PHE A 90 5.50 15.60 -9.09
N GLY A 91 6.12 14.63 -8.39
CA GLY A 91 6.91 14.92 -7.20
C GLY A 91 8.03 13.91 -6.97
N PRO A 92 9.05 14.30 -6.19
CA PRO A 92 10.12 13.39 -5.82
C PRO A 92 9.57 12.14 -5.12
N GLY A 93 10.07 10.96 -5.46
CA GLY A 93 9.61 9.70 -4.86
C GLY A 93 9.71 9.64 -3.32
N TRP A 94 10.65 10.37 -2.73
CA TRP A 94 10.78 10.50 -1.27
C TRP A 94 9.62 11.29 -0.64
N LEU A 95 9.09 12.28 -1.35
CA LEU A 95 7.96 13.10 -0.90
C LEU A 95 6.63 12.34 -1.02
N VAL A 96 6.48 11.58 -2.10
CA VAL A 96 5.35 10.65 -2.31
C VAL A 96 5.35 9.56 -1.24
N ALA A 97 6.52 9.00 -0.92
CA ALA A 97 6.67 8.00 0.14
C ALA A 97 6.33 8.57 1.54
N SER A 98 6.74 9.81 1.84
CA SER A 98 6.36 10.49 3.09
C SER A 98 4.85 10.72 3.17
N THR A 99 4.22 11.19 2.08
CA THR A 99 2.77 11.39 2.01
C THR A 99 2.00 10.09 2.21
N TRP A 100 2.56 8.96 1.78
CA TRP A 100 1.96 7.65 1.98
C TRP A 100 1.74 7.29 3.46
N GLN A 101 2.48 7.88 4.39
CA GLN A 101 2.30 7.63 5.83
C GLN A 101 0.92 8.06 6.35
N ILE A 102 0.18 8.90 5.60
CA ILE A 102 -1.24 9.21 5.87
C ILE A 102 -2.09 7.93 5.94
N THR A 103 -1.71 6.88 5.20
CA THR A 103 -2.41 5.58 5.22
C THR A 103 -2.39 4.90 6.60
N ILE A 104 -1.35 5.14 7.42
CA ILE A 104 -1.28 4.61 8.79
C ILE A 104 -2.41 5.21 9.64
N VAL A 105 -2.60 6.52 9.57
CA VAL A 105 -3.67 7.21 10.29
C VAL A 105 -5.04 6.79 9.79
N ALA A 106 -5.21 6.68 8.47
CA ALA A 106 -6.45 6.17 7.88
C ALA A 106 -6.79 4.75 8.37
N GLY A 107 -5.79 3.86 8.47
CA GLY A 107 -5.97 2.51 9.01
C GLY A 107 -6.40 2.48 10.47
N ILE A 108 -5.78 3.31 11.31
CA ILE A 108 -6.16 3.45 12.73
C ILE A 108 -7.60 3.97 12.86
N LEU A 109 -8.00 4.96 12.05
CA LEU A 109 -9.35 5.50 12.06
C LEU A 109 -10.41 4.52 11.54
N LEU A 110 -10.03 3.60 10.65
CA LEU A 110 -10.91 2.53 10.16
C LEU A 110 -11.01 1.34 11.11
N THR A 111 -10.08 1.18 12.05
CA THR A 111 -10.10 0.10 13.07
C THR A 111 -11.46 -0.05 13.78
N PRO A 112 -12.13 1.01 14.28
CA PRO A 112 -13.46 0.88 14.90
C PRO A 112 -14.58 0.46 13.93
N PHE A 113 -14.42 0.65 12.62
CA PHE A 113 -15.41 0.23 11.61
C PHE A 113 -15.35 -1.28 11.33
N PHE A 114 -14.20 -1.91 11.53
CA PHE A 114 -14.01 -3.36 11.37
C PHE A 114 -14.16 -4.15 12.67
N ALA A 115 -14.30 -3.46 13.82
CA ALA A 115 -14.53 -4.10 15.11
C ALA A 115 -15.97 -4.65 15.20
N VAL A 116 -16.09 -5.98 15.12
CA VAL A 116 -17.38 -6.72 15.22
C VAL A 116 -17.96 -6.63 16.64
N ASP A 117 -17.13 -6.42 17.66
CA ASP A 117 -17.55 -6.32 19.05
C ASP A 117 -17.78 -4.87 19.53
N PRO A 118 -18.93 -4.56 20.17
CA PRO A 118 -19.21 -3.22 20.72
C PRO A 118 -18.23 -2.78 21.81
N LEU A 119 -17.54 -3.72 22.48
CA LEU A 119 -16.60 -3.46 23.57
C LEU A 119 -15.21 -2.99 23.09
N HIS A 120 -14.84 -3.30 21.83
CA HIS A 120 -13.54 -2.97 21.23
C HIS A 120 -13.57 -1.72 20.31
N LYS A 121 -14.64 -0.91 20.40
CA LYS A 121 -14.79 0.35 19.66
C LYS A 121 -13.83 1.48 20.07
N LYS A 122 -12.95 1.27 21.05
CA LYS A 122 -12.05 2.34 21.51
C LYS A 122 -10.98 2.58 20.45
N LEU A 123 -10.97 3.80 19.92
CA LEU A 123 -9.88 4.28 19.08
C LEU A 123 -8.56 4.14 19.85
N PRO A 124 -7.51 3.54 19.27
CA PRO A 124 -6.24 3.41 19.96
C PRO A 124 -5.52 4.76 19.96
N THR A 125 -5.83 5.58 20.96
CA THR A 125 -5.35 6.96 21.09
C THR A 125 -3.83 7.08 21.19
N LYS A 126 -3.14 6.07 21.76
CA LYS A 126 -1.67 5.99 21.79
C LYS A 126 -1.06 5.84 20.40
N GLU A 127 -1.64 4.98 19.57
CA GLU A 127 -1.19 4.74 18.20
C GLU A 127 -1.51 5.94 17.30
N LEU A 128 -2.66 6.59 17.52
CA LEU A 128 -3.02 7.83 16.83
C LEU A 128 -2.03 8.96 17.17
N PHE A 129 -1.64 9.10 18.44
CA PHE A 129 -0.67 10.12 18.86
C PHE A 129 0.71 9.90 18.22
N MET A 130 1.23 8.66 18.26
CA MET A 130 2.49 8.33 17.58
C MET A 130 2.42 8.59 16.07
N SER A 131 1.30 8.25 15.44
CA SER A 131 1.09 8.51 14.01
C SER A 131 0.98 10.01 13.71
N GLY A 132 0.46 10.81 14.64
CA GLY A 132 0.45 12.27 14.55
C GLY A 132 1.85 12.87 14.50
N ILE A 133 2.80 12.34 15.29
CA ILE A 133 4.21 12.76 15.24
C ILE A 133 4.82 12.46 13.86
N ILE A 134 4.54 11.26 13.32
CA ILE A 134 5.00 10.87 11.98
C ILE A 134 4.43 11.83 10.92
N LEU A 135 3.14 12.16 10.99
CA LEU A 135 2.51 13.12 10.08
C LEU A 135 3.08 14.53 10.19
N CYS A 136 3.39 15.01 11.39
CA CYS A 136 4.08 16.29 11.54
C CYS A 136 5.42 16.31 10.79
N GLY A 137 6.20 15.23 10.85
CA GLY A 137 7.42 15.08 10.06
C GLY A 137 7.17 15.13 8.55
N VAL A 138 6.11 14.46 8.08
CA VAL A 138 5.70 14.50 6.66
C VAL A 138 5.32 15.92 6.23
N VAL A 139 4.55 16.65 7.06
CA VAL A 139 4.15 18.03 6.76
C VAL A 139 5.37 18.95 6.71
N LEU A 140 6.33 18.81 7.64
CA LEU A 140 7.56 19.60 7.62
C LEU A 140 8.36 19.39 6.33
N MET A 141 8.52 18.13 5.90
CA MET A 141 9.18 17.80 4.62
C MET A 141 8.45 18.40 3.41
N GLN A 142 7.11 18.40 3.45
CA GLN A 142 6.27 18.97 2.39
C GLN A 142 6.40 20.50 2.33
N VAL A 143 6.44 21.17 3.48
CA VAL A 143 6.59 22.63 3.58
C VAL A 143 7.99 23.07 3.12
N GLU A 144 9.03 22.33 3.47
CA GLU A 144 10.40 22.63 3.02
C GLU A 144 10.53 22.52 1.48
N HIS A 145 9.86 21.56 0.85
CA HIS A 145 9.89 21.43 -0.61
C HIS A 145 9.02 22.46 -1.34
N ALA A 146 7.99 23.00 -0.67
CA ALA A 146 7.10 24.01 -1.22
C ALA A 146 7.66 25.45 -1.12
N SER A 147 8.72 25.64 -0.33
CA SER A 147 9.44 26.92 -0.16
C SER A 147 10.59 27.07 -1.15
#